data_AF-A0AA36KB04-F1
#
_entry.id   AF-A0AA36KB04-F1
#
_cell.length_a   1.000
_cell.length_b   1.000
_cell.length_c   1.000
_cell.angle_alpha   90.00
_cell.angle_beta   90.00
_cell.angle_gamma   90.00
#
_symmetry.space_group_name_H-M   'P 1'
#
loop_
_entity.id
_entity.type
_entity.pdbx_description
1 polymer ?
#
loop_
_entity_poly.entity_id
_entity_poly.type
_entity_poly.pdbx_seq_one_letter_code
_entity_poly.pdbx_strand_id
1 'polypeptide(L)' 'MQIDDCTATTVINGVNYCVLVIHQQSWLDELNNLTVVQVGLLLSSTALIWYVAWGIRAALDLLGHDHED' A
#
# COMPACT_ATOMS: atom_id res chain seq x y z
N MET A 1 -10.33 25.43 7.92
CA MET A 1 -11.05 25.66 6.64
C MET A 1 -12.38 26.28 7.00
N GLN A 2 -12.55 27.57 6.71
CA GLN A 2 -13.83 28.27 6.90
C GLN A 2 -14.72 27.89 5.72
N ILE A 3 -15.83 27.20 5.97
CA ILE A 3 -16.73 26.67 4.93
C ILE A 3 -17.75 27.76 4.61
N ASP A 4 -17.44 28.63 3.64
CA ASP A 4 -18.34 29.72 3.21
C ASP A 4 -19.27 29.34 2.04
N ASP A 5 -19.31 28.06 1.64
CA ASP A 5 -20.23 27.59 0.59
C ASP A 5 -20.83 26.22 0.94
N CYS A 6 -22.12 26.20 1.29
CA CYS A 6 -22.93 24.99 1.51
C CYS A 6 -23.36 24.31 0.19
N THR A 7 -22.56 24.42 -0.88
CA THR A 7 -22.83 23.70 -2.12
C THR A 7 -22.57 22.20 -1.91
N ALA A 8 -23.48 21.36 -2.39
CA ALA A 8 -23.40 19.90 -2.23
C ALA A 8 -22.04 19.32 -2.66
N THR A 9 -21.40 19.93 -3.65
CA THR A 9 -20.08 19.55 -4.17
C THR A 9 -18.96 19.78 -3.15
N THR A 10 -19.01 20.86 -2.37
CA THR A 10 -18.05 21.16 -1.30
C THR A 10 -18.19 20.19 -0.15
N VAL A 11 -19.43 19.80 0.19
CA VAL A 11 -19.71 18.77 1.20
C VAL A 11 -19.23 17.39 0.73
N ILE A 12 -19.51 17.01 -0.52
CA ILE A 12 -19.07 15.73 -1.10
C ILE A 12 -17.54 15.64 -1.13
N ASN A 13 -16.86 16.71 -1.57
CA ASN A 13 -15.39 16.74 -1.60
C ASN A 13 -14.80 16.72 -0.18
N GLY A 14 -15.42 17.41 0.78
CA GLY A 14 -15.02 17.36 2.19
C GLY A 14 -15.19 15.98 2.81
N VAL A 15 -16.30 15.29 2.55
CA VAL A 15 -16.54 13.92 3.01
C VAL A 15 -15.56 12.95 2.37
N ASN A 16 -15.31 13.06 1.07
CA ASN A 16 -14.37 12.18 0.36
C ASN A 16 -12.93 12.37 0.88
N TYR A 17 -12.53 13.62 1.13
CA TYR A 17 -11.25 13.92 1.77
C TYR A 17 -11.16 13.34 3.19
N CYS A 18 -12.20 13.50 4.01
CA CYS A 18 -12.26 12.87 5.33
C CYS A 18 -12.21 11.34 5.26
N VAL A 19 -12.92 10.71 4.32
CA VAL A 19 -12.88 9.25 4.14
C VAL A 19 -11.48 8.79 3.76
N LEU A 20 -10.80 9.48 2.85
CA LEU A 20 -9.41 9.18 2.48
C LEU A 20 -8.45 9.33 3.66
N VAL A 21 -8.55 10.43 4.42
CA VAL A 21 -7.69 10.68 5.57
C VAL A 21 -7.98 9.72 6.72
N ILE A 22 -9.26 9.45 7.02
CA ILE A 22 -9.67 8.47 8.04
C ILE A 22 -9.22 7.08 7.64
N HIS A 23 -9.38 6.69 6.38
CA HIS A 23 -8.89 5.40 5.90
C HIS A 23 -7.38 5.32 6.03
N GLN A 24 -6.67 6.42 5.75
CA GLN A 24 -5.22 6.46 5.92
C GLN A 24 -4.76 6.41 7.38
N GLN A 25 -5.50 7.03 8.29
CA GLN A 25 -5.22 6.98 9.72
C GLN A 25 -5.60 5.62 10.32
N SER A 26 -6.69 5.01 9.84
CA SER A 26 -7.19 3.74 10.38
C SER A 26 -6.25 2.57 10.12
N TRP A 27 -5.60 2.52 8.94
CA TRP A 27 -4.62 1.44 8.68
C TRP A 27 -3.34 1.62 9.50
N LEU A 28 -2.94 2.86 9.78
CA LEU A 28 -1.79 3.16 10.63
C LEU A 28 -2.06 2.78 12.09
N ASP A 29 -3.25 3.08 12.61
CA ASP A 29 -3.66 2.69 13.96
C ASP A 29 -3.77 1.17 14.10
N GLU A 30 -4.31 0.49 13.09
CA GLU A 30 -4.38 -0.97 13.06
C GLU A 30 -2.97 -1.60 13.02
N LEU A 31 -2.04 -0.99 12.28
CA LEU A 31 -0.64 -1.42 12.25
C LEU A 31 0.08 -1.19 13.58
N ASN A 32 -0.22 -0.07 14.26
CA ASN A 32 0.38 0.27 15.53
C ASN A 32 -0.16 -0.59 16.69
N ASN A 33 -1.32 -1.22 16.49
CA ASN A 33 -1.94 -2.16 17.43
C ASN A 33 -1.51 -3.63 17.20
N LEU A 34 -0.62 -3.89 16.22
CA LEU A 34 -0.10 -5.24 16.00
C LEU A 34 0.87 -5.66 17.11
N THR A 35 0.77 -6.92 17.51
CA THR A 35 1.77 -7.52 18.40
C THR A 35 3.11 -7.69 17.66
N VAL A 36 4.22 -7.69 18.40
CA VAL A 36 5.58 -7.85 17.83
C VAL A 36 5.69 -9.08 16.92
N VAL A 37 5.02 -10.17 17.28
CA VAL A 37 4.98 -11.41 16.47
C VAL A 37 4.28 -11.18 15.14
N GLN A 38 3.14 -10.49 15.13
CA GLN A 38 2.39 -10.20 13.90
C GLN A 38 3.16 -9.22 12.99
N VAL A 39 3.83 -8.22 13.57
CA VAL A 39 4.72 -7.33 12.81
C VAL A 39 5.87 -8.11 12.17
N GLY A 40 6.49 -9.04 12.92
CA GLY A 40 7.55 -9.91 12.41
C GLY A 40 7.09 -10.80 11.24
N LEU A 41 5.88 -11.37 11.34
CA LEU A 41 5.27 -12.14 10.25
C LEU A 41 4.96 -11.28 9.02
N LEU A 42 4.46 -10.05 9.23
CA LEU A 42 4.17 -9.13 8.14
C LEU A 42 5.46 -8.71 7.41
N LEU A 43 6.53 -8.39 8.13
CA LEU A 43 7.82 -8.02 7.54
C LEU A 43 8.49 -9.19 6.81
N SER A 44 8.48 -10.39 7.41
CA SER A 44 9.09 -11.58 6.81
C SER A 44 8.34 -12.06 5.56
N SER A 45 7.01 -12.04 5.57
CA SER A 45 6.21 -12.36 4.38
C SER A 45 6.44 -11.36 3.25
N THR A 46 6.49 -10.06 3.57
CA THR A 46 6.82 -9.01 2.58
C THR A 46 8.21 -9.23 1.96
N ALA A 47 9.22 -9.53 2.79
CA ALA A 47 10.57 -9.83 2.31
C ALA A 47 10.60 -11.08 1.42
N LEU A 48 9.89 -12.14 1.79
CA LEU A 48 9.80 -13.37 0.99
C LEU A 48 9.21 -13.09 -0.39
N ILE A 49 8.11 -12.34 -0.46
CA ILE A 49 7.48 -11.94 -1.72
C ILE A 49 8.46 -11.17 -2.59
N TRP A 50 9.24 -10.25 -1.99
CA TRP A 50 10.24 -9.48 -2.71
C TRP A 50 11.33 -10.37 -3.32
N TYR A 51 11.88 -11.31 -2.55
CA TYR A 51 12.90 -12.24 -3.06
C TYR A 51 12.37 -13.15 -4.18
N VAL A 52 11.14 -13.64 -4.04
CA VAL A 52 10.50 -14.45 -5.09
C VAL A 52 10.31 -13.64 -6.37
N ALA A 53 9.79 -12.41 -6.26
CA ALA A 53 9.60 -11.53 -7.40
C ALA A 53 10.93 -11.17 -8.09
N TRP A 54 11.98 -10.93 -7.30
CA TRP A 54 13.32 -10.69 -7.83
C TRP A 54 13.87 -11.93 -8.55
N GLY A 55 13.72 -13.12 -7.97
CA GLY A 55 14.16 -14.38 -8.58
C GLY A 55 13.44 -14.68 -9.90
N ILE A 56 12.12 -14.45 -9.96
CA ILE A 56 11.36 -14.57 -11.21
C ILE A 56 11.87 -13.58 -12.25
N ARG A 57 12.09 -12.32 -11.86
CA ARG A 57 12.61 -11.30 -12.80
C ARG A 57 13.99 -11.68 -13.32
N ALA A 58 14.90 -12.14 -12.46
CA ALA A 58 16.24 -12.59 -12.86
C ALA A 58 16.18 -13.82 -13.78
N ALA A 59 15.30 -14.77 -13.51
CA ALA A 59 15.11 -15.94 -14.36
C ALA A 59 14.56 -15.56 -15.74
N LEU A 60 13.57 -14.67 -15.80
CA LEU A 60 13.04 -14.17 -17.08
C LEU A 60 14.10 -13.41 -17.89
N ASP A 61 14.96 -12.63 -17.22
CA ASP A 61 16.05 -11.89 -17.85
C ASP A 61 17.10 -12.84 -18.46
N LEU A 62 17.45 -13.92 -17.74
CA LEU A 62 18.32 -14.97 -18.23
C LEU A 62 17.73 -15.74 -19.43
N LEU A 63 16.46 -16.16 -19.35
CA LEU A 63 15.79 -16.85 -20.46
C LEU A 63 15.60 -15.94 -21.68
N GLY A 64 15.45 -14.63 -21.48
CA GLY A 64 15.36 -13.65 -22.58
C GLY A 64 16.68 -13.50 -23.33
N HIS A 65 17.81 -13.60 -22.64
CA HIS A 65 19.15 -13.50 -23.26
C HIS A 65 19.50 -14.70 -24.15
N ASP A 66 19.01 -15.91 -23.85
CA ASP A 66 19.28 -17.13 -24.65
C ASP A 66 18.48 -17.19 -25.98
N HIS A 67 17.60 -16.23 -26.26
CA HIS A 67 16.73 -16.24 -27.45
C HIS A 67 17.15 -15.23 -28.54
N GLU A 68 18.28 -14.52 -28.36
CA GLU A 68 18.81 -13.52 -29.30
C GLU A 68 20.00 -14.01 -30.18
N ASP A 69 20.26 -15.32 -30.23
CA ASP A 69 21.20 -15.96 -31.18
C ASP A 69 20.48 -16.89 -32.18
#